data_AF-A0A2D2C1P9-F1
#
_entry.id   AF-A0A2D2C1P9-F1
#
_cell.length_a   1.000
_cell.length_b   1.000
_cell.length_c   1.000
_cell.angle_alpha   90.00
_cell.angle_beta   90.00
_cell.angle_gamma   90.00
#
_symmetry.space_group_name_H-M   'P 1'
#
loop_
_entity.id
_entity.type
_entity.pdbx_description
1 polymer ?
#
loop_
_entity_poly.entity_id
_entity_poly.type
_entity_poly.pdbx_seq_one_letter_code
_entity_poly.pdbx_strand_id
1 'polypeptide(L)'
;MAPQHATATTDEDRPLLPVLIPGLDGGFRLAPGPEGAPHDLAPDLVPAASLSAVVASDHPDQRLQLYQFIATYRATRGAKCYLRFKSFPAVVEQFEFSRRTPTVGGRVLLSGASALRMRTRTIKRIADRKVTEPAYEAWLLAGKARKKSVPVLSPARWEAAKDLPFLVEARNFFNFYHFTTETLIYLQMYRDYGLRGPILLLSGSNRPLKPFIRRLVEDFYPELADRVEYETRRTQFDRAILPFNTNHLYHLSTPAMMPDVEPQAGLGSPDQPGHLREPTLANYKTLYNNSLDEYVVRHREAALTLAATRSTATRFYVGRKPGASKDRGLAGEAELVAMLSRHGFETVYFEDLSPREQAGIANRAEVLVSAHGAGFANMLYARPGSHFIELSHLQTARHRLGDFNMHAAASGAHHLHFFVDHDYDGDDDAVPDIDRDGHAGVAMSPASIDRLEGLVAIVTDVPAYQQFFSRLADLVRRGEGAAAVALAREHPLYLRGCARTCAAAAQGAEIAGDTAQAIALLRDAVALAPFRADFHRRLIALCEAAGDGAGAGAARALHEQFGRYRWMRWHRAVSGATILQARD
;
A
#
# COMPACT_ATOMS: atom_id res chain seq x y z
N MET A 1 5.98 51.44 22.68
CA MET A 1 5.19 50.92 21.56
C MET A 1 5.16 49.41 21.67
N ALA A 2 3.99 48.84 21.99
CA ALA A 2 3.80 47.39 22.02
C ALA A 2 4.02 46.81 20.61
N PRO A 3 4.67 45.65 20.47
CA PRO A 3 4.77 44.98 19.18
C PRO A 3 3.36 44.64 18.71
N GLN A 4 2.96 45.18 17.57
CA GLN A 4 1.75 44.74 16.88
C GLN A 4 1.95 43.27 16.52
N HIS A 5 1.22 42.39 17.20
CA HIS A 5 1.08 41.02 16.76
C HIS A 5 0.37 41.03 15.40
N ALA A 6 1.14 40.90 14.32
CA ALA A 6 0.59 40.49 13.04
C ALA A 6 -0.11 39.16 13.26
N THR A 7 -1.43 39.16 13.16
CA THR A 7 -2.25 37.95 13.13
C THR A 7 -1.65 37.04 12.06
N ALA A 8 -1.26 35.83 12.46
CA ALA A 8 -0.76 34.84 11.52
C ALA A 8 -1.86 34.60 10.47
N THR A 9 -1.66 35.10 9.25
CA THR A 9 -2.51 34.75 8.11
C THR A 9 -2.56 33.24 8.07
N THR A 10 -3.76 32.69 8.31
CA THR A 10 -4.01 31.26 8.15
C THR A 10 -3.66 30.92 6.70
N ASP A 11 -3.17 29.71 6.48
CA ASP A 11 -2.71 29.32 5.14
C ASP A 11 -3.85 29.48 4.09
N GLU A 12 -5.12 29.41 4.55
CA GLU A 12 -6.38 29.56 3.81
C GLU A 12 -6.58 30.91 3.11
N ASP A 13 -6.02 32.00 3.63
CA ASP A 13 -6.22 33.35 3.08
C ASP A 13 -5.21 33.71 1.97
N ARG A 14 -4.21 32.86 1.72
CA ARG A 14 -3.18 33.12 0.69
C ARG A 14 -3.67 32.79 -0.72
N PRO A 15 -3.28 33.60 -1.73
CA PRO A 15 -3.57 33.29 -3.13
C PRO A 15 -2.91 31.95 -3.51
N LEU A 16 -3.61 31.17 -4.34
CA LEU A 16 -3.04 29.96 -4.90
C LEU A 16 -1.91 30.33 -5.85
N LEU A 17 -0.72 29.80 -5.58
CA LEU A 17 0.43 29.99 -6.45
C LEU A 17 0.27 29.15 -7.73
N PRO A 18 0.65 29.68 -8.90
CA PRO A 18 0.67 28.91 -10.12
C PRO A 18 1.64 27.73 -10.00
N VAL A 19 1.27 26.59 -10.56
CA VAL A 19 2.12 25.40 -10.63
C VAL A 19 3.11 25.55 -11.78
N LEU A 20 4.37 25.17 -11.55
CA LEU A 20 5.41 25.07 -12.55
C LEU A 20 5.12 23.88 -13.49
N ILE A 21 5.12 24.14 -14.80
CA ILE A 21 5.06 23.11 -15.83
C ILE A 21 6.42 23.02 -16.54
N PRO A 22 7.21 21.95 -16.31
CA PRO A 22 8.48 21.74 -17.00
C PRO A 22 8.34 21.85 -18.52
N GLY A 23 9.23 22.63 -19.14
CA GLY A 23 9.23 22.88 -20.59
C GLY A 23 8.30 24.01 -21.06
N LEU A 24 7.46 24.55 -20.19
CA LEU A 24 6.72 25.80 -20.44
C LEU A 24 7.28 26.96 -19.62
N ASP A 25 7.48 26.71 -18.32
CA ASP A 25 8.05 27.68 -17.39
C ASP A 25 9.59 27.58 -17.36
N GLY A 26 10.26 28.71 -17.14
CA GLY A 26 11.71 28.78 -17.00
C GLY A 26 12.21 28.25 -15.65
N GLY A 27 13.54 28.18 -15.49
CA GLY A 27 14.17 27.82 -14.22
C GLY A 27 14.10 26.34 -13.84
N PHE A 28 13.79 25.44 -14.78
CA PHE A 28 13.79 23.99 -14.56
C PHE A 28 14.45 23.29 -15.73
N ARG A 29 15.44 22.43 -15.48
CA ARG A 29 16.12 21.59 -16.49
C ARG A 29 16.51 20.25 -15.91
N LEU A 30 16.30 19.16 -16.63
CA LEU A 30 16.77 17.83 -16.21
C LEU A 30 18.28 17.67 -16.48
N ALA A 31 18.88 16.74 -15.75
CA ALA A 31 20.14 16.13 -16.15
C ALA A 31 20.02 15.56 -17.59
N PRO A 32 21.11 15.53 -18.37
CA PRO A 32 21.15 14.85 -19.65
C PRO A 32 21.11 13.34 -19.46
N GLY A 33 20.49 12.65 -20.42
CA GLY A 33 20.64 11.20 -20.59
C GLY A 33 22.01 10.82 -21.15
N PRO A 34 22.22 9.52 -21.42
CA PRO A 34 23.43 9.01 -22.07
C PRO A 34 23.77 9.81 -23.33
N GLU A 35 25.06 10.11 -23.53
CA GLU A 35 25.58 10.87 -24.68
C GLU A 35 24.98 12.29 -24.86
N GLY A 36 24.28 12.81 -23.85
CA GLY A 36 23.65 14.13 -23.92
C GLY A 36 22.22 14.13 -24.48
N ALA A 37 21.64 12.96 -24.74
CA ALA A 37 20.28 12.84 -25.27
C ALA A 37 19.21 13.22 -24.22
N PRO A 38 18.01 13.67 -24.64
CA PRO A 38 16.86 13.75 -23.75
C PRO A 38 16.52 12.41 -23.12
N HIS A 39 16.04 12.41 -21.87
CA HIS A 39 15.54 11.19 -21.24
C HIS A 39 14.22 10.74 -21.87
N ASP A 40 14.06 9.42 -22.00
CA ASP A 40 12.75 8.82 -22.18
C ASP A 40 11.97 8.93 -20.86
N LEU A 41 10.91 9.75 -20.87
CA LEU A 41 10.07 10.02 -19.70
C LEU A 41 8.96 9.00 -19.51
N ALA A 42 8.73 8.11 -20.48
CA ALA A 42 7.65 7.13 -20.43
C ALA A 42 7.82 6.20 -19.22
N PRO A 43 6.75 5.94 -18.45
CA PRO A 43 6.81 4.95 -17.38
C PRO A 43 6.88 3.53 -17.97
N ASP A 44 7.52 2.62 -17.24
CA ASP A 44 7.56 1.21 -17.61
C ASP A 44 6.34 0.46 -17.06
N LEU A 45 5.85 -0.53 -17.81
CA LEU A 45 4.89 -1.49 -17.29
C LEU A 45 5.63 -2.55 -16.46
N VAL A 46 5.22 -2.75 -15.21
CA VAL A 46 5.79 -3.76 -14.31
C VAL A 46 4.69 -4.64 -13.71
N PRO A 47 5.00 -5.86 -13.23
CA PRO A 47 4.02 -6.69 -12.54
C PRO A 47 3.29 -5.90 -11.43
N ALA A 48 1.97 -6.05 -11.37
CA ALA A 48 1.19 -5.45 -10.29
C ALA A 48 1.60 -6.05 -8.93
N ALA A 49 1.44 -5.28 -7.85
CA ALA A 49 1.55 -5.81 -6.50
C ALA A 49 0.66 -7.05 -6.34
N SER A 50 1.07 -8.03 -5.53
CA SER A 50 0.19 -9.14 -5.15
C SER A 50 -0.55 -8.76 -3.88
N LEU A 51 -1.84 -8.42 -4.00
CA LEU A 51 -2.68 -7.96 -2.89
C LEU A 51 -3.86 -8.91 -2.71
N SER A 52 -4.09 -9.31 -1.46
CA SER A 52 -5.25 -10.14 -1.11
C SER A 52 -5.87 -9.68 0.20
N ALA A 53 -7.09 -10.11 0.46
CA ALA A 53 -7.80 -9.79 1.68
C ALA A 53 -8.52 -11.00 2.28
N VAL A 54 -8.53 -11.04 3.61
CA VAL A 54 -9.37 -11.92 4.43
C VAL A 54 -10.16 -11.05 5.39
N VAL A 55 -11.48 -11.26 5.46
CA VAL A 55 -12.37 -10.57 6.40
C VAL A 55 -12.65 -11.51 7.57
N ALA A 56 -12.12 -11.16 8.75
CA ALA A 56 -12.18 -11.93 9.99
C ALA A 56 -12.81 -11.15 11.16
N SER A 57 -13.38 -9.97 10.89
CA SER A 57 -14.17 -9.16 11.82
C SER A 57 -15.37 -9.95 12.36
N ASP A 58 -15.66 -9.83 13.65
CA ASP A 58 -16.82 -10.47 14.28
C ASP A 58 -18.11 -9.65 14.09
N HIS A 59 -17.99 -8.34 13.91
CA HIS A 59 -19.11 -7.43 13.70
C HIS A 59 -19.76 -7.64 12.32
N PRO A 60 -21.04 -8.09 12.24
CA PRO A 60 -21.72 -8.37 10.98
C PRO A 60 -21.75 -7.18 10.00
N ASP A 61 -22.00 -5.98 10.52
CA ASP A 61 -22.10 -4.77 9.71
C ASP A 61 -20.74 -4.31 9.17
N GLN A 62 -19.69 -4.42 9.98
CA GLN A 62 -18.33 -4.13 9.53
C GLN A 62 -17.87 -5.13 8.47
N ARG A 63 -18.18 -6.43 8.65
CA ARG A 63 -17.94 -7.45 7.62
C ARG A 63 -18.59 -7.08 6.30
N LEU A 64 -19.88 -6.72 6.30
CA LEU A 64 -20.58 -6.33 5.08
C LEU A 64 -19.92 -5.11 4.43
N GLN A 65 -19.57 -4.10 5.21
CA GLN A 65 -18.90 -2.89 4.73
C GLN A 65 -17.49 -3.18 4.16
N LEU A 66 -16.75 -4.12 4.75
CA LEU A 66 -15.46 -4.58 4.23
C LEU A 66 -15.62 -5.29 2.88
N TYR A 67 -16.60 -6.19 2.74
CA TYR A 67 -16.87 -6.83 1.45
C TYR A 67 -17.34 -5.83 0.38
N GLN A 68 -18.19 -4.85 0.75
CA GLN A 68 -18.55 -3.73 -0.12
C GLN A 68 -17.31 -2.95 -0.57
N PHE A 69 -16.44 -2.61 0.37
CA PHE A 69 -15.20 -1.91 0.08
C PHE A 69 -14.31 -2.70 -0.87
N ILE A 70 -14.08 -3.99 -0.60
CA ILE A 70 -13.28 -4.88 -1.46
C ILE A 70 -13.87 -4.96 -2.87
N ALA A 71 -15.20 -5.06 -2.97
CA ALA A 71 -15.91 -5.06 -4.25
C ALA A 71 -15.61 -3.80 -5.06
N THR A 72 -15.82 -2.63 -4.44
CA THR A 72 -15.60 -1.33 -5.06
C THR A 72 -14.13 -1.09 -5.39
N TYR A 73 -13.22 -1.41 -4.46
CA TYR A 73 -11.78 -1.25 -4.65
C TYR A 73 -11.32 -2.00 -5.90
N ARG A 74 -11.70 -3.27 -6.02
CA ARG A 74 -11.30 -4.09 -7.16
C ARG A 74 -11.90 -3.61 -8.48
N ALA A 75 -13.15 -3.17 -8.48
CA ALA A 75 -13.82 -2.68 -9.70
C ALA A 75 -13.31 -1.32 -10.18
N THR A 76 -12.79 -0.46 -9.28
CA THR A 76 -12.52 0.96 -9.59
C THR A 76 -11.08 1.39 -9.41
N ARG A 77 -10.26 0.58 -8.73
CA ARG A 77 -8.89 0.95 -8.34
C ARG A 77 -7.83 -0.10 -8.69
N GLY A 78 -8.19 -1.28 -9.18
CA GLY A 78 -7.23 -2.30 -9.59
C GLY A 78 -6.68 -2.04 -10.98
N ALA A 79 -5.37 -2.19 -11.16
CA ALA A 79 -4.71 -2.28 -12.46
C ALA A 79 -4.28 -3.73 -12.76
N LYS A 80 -4.12 -4.06 -14.04
CA LYS A 80 -3.56 -5.35 -14.50
C LYS A 80 -2.04 -5.41 -14.29
N CYS A 81 -1.37 -4.28 -14.54
CA CYS A 81 0.05 -4.08 -14.25
C CYS A 81 0.26 -2.69 -13.65
N TYR A 82 1.38 -2.49 -12.96
CA TYR A 82 1.72 -1.21 -12.35
C TYR A 82 2.59 -0.37 -13.28
N LEU A 83 2.60 0.93 -13.04
CA LEU A 83 3.45 1.88 -13.76
C LEU A 83 4.67 2.25 -12.91
N ARG A 84 5.87 1.99 -13.41
CA ARG A 84 7.11 2.46 -12.78
C ARG A 84 7.47 3.81 -13.39
N PHE A 85 7.28 4.88 -12.62
CA PHE A 85 7.66 6.22 -13.04
C PHE A 85 9.16 6.45 -12.84
N LYS A 86 9.76 7.11 -13.83
CA LYS A 86 11.18 7.43 -13.84
C LYS A 86 11.41 8.71 -13.04
N SER A 87 12.57 8.76 -12.38
CA SER A 87 12.99 9.95 -11.64
C SER A 87 14.37 10.40 -12.08
N PHE A 88 14.52 11.72 -12.20
CA PHE A 88 15.73 12.36 -12.72
C PHE A 88 16.19 13.49 -11.78
N PRO A 89 17.48 13.79 -11.68
CA PRO A 89 17.94 15.04 -11.11
C PRO A 89 17.49 16.20 -11.99
N ALA A 90 16.92 17.22 -11.37
CA ALA A 90 16.53 18.46 -12.02
C ALA A 90 17.30 19.63 -11.42
N VAL A 91 18.04 20.37 -12.25
CA VAL A 91 18.57 21.69 -11.89
C VAL A 91 17.44 22.69 -11.95
N VAL A 92 17.22 23.37 -10.83
CA VAL A 92 16.24 24.45 -10.70
C VAL A 92 16.91 25.78 -10.41
N GLU A 93 16.24 26.87 -10.75
CA GLU A 93 16.67 28.24 -10.51
C GLU A 93 15.69 28.97 -9.59
N GLN A 94 16.18 29.83 -8.71
CA GLN A 94 15.36 30.58 -7.75
C GLN A 94 14.46 29.66 -6.92
N PHE A 95 15.07 28.63 -6.34
CA PHE A 95 14.36 27.68 -5.49
C PHE A 95 14.05 28.29 -4.13
N GLU A 96 12.83 28.09 -3.67
CA GLU A 96 12.44 28.36 -2.29
C GLU A 96 11.65 27.18 -1.73
N PHE A 97 11.97 26.80 -0.50
CA PHE A 97 11.18 25.89 0.30
C PHE A 97 10.68 26.60 1.55
N SER A 98 9.35 26.76 1.64
CA SER A 98 8.70 27.46 2.74
C SER A 98 7.37 26.80 3.07
N ARG A 99 7.08 26.58 4.35
CA ARG A 99 5.79 26.00 4.83
C ARG A 99 5.34 24.72 4.10
N ARG A 100 6.28 23.80 3.78
CA ARG A 100 6.03 22.54 3.04
C ARG A 100 5.61 22.74 1.58
N THR A 101 6.04 23.84 0.98
CA THR A 101 5.78 24.20 -0.42
C THR A 101 7.13 24.47 -1.09
N PRO A 102 7.58 23.59 -1.99
CA PRO A 102 8.69 23.88 -2.89
C PRO A 102 8.21 24.76 -4.05
N THR A 103 8.97 25.81 -4.34
CA THR A 103 8.73 26.70 -5.47
C THR A 103 9.99 26.98 -6.26
N VAL A 104 9.83 27.21 -7.56
CA VAL A 104 10.88 27.55 -8.53
C VAL A 104 10.40 28.78 -9.30
N GLY A 105 11.14 29.88 -9.23
CA GLY A 105 10.71 31.16 -9.83
C GLY A 105 9.33 31.63 -9.35
N GLY A 106 8.99 31.37 -8.08
CA GLY A 106 7.68 31.71 -7.50
C GLY A 106 6.53 30.77 -7.88
N ARG A 107 6.78 29.69 -8.63
CA ARG A 107 5.78 28.69 -9.04
C ARG A 107 5.92 27.39 -8.25
N VAL A 108 4.81 26.77 -7.90
CA VAL A 108 4.79 25.50 -7.14
C VAL A 108 5.36 24.35 -7.97
N LEU A 109 6.37 23.67 -7.44
CA LEU A 109 6.89 22.44 -8.05
C LEU A 109 6.09 21.24 -7.51
N LEU A 110 5.35 20.54 -8.38
CA LEU A 110 4.70 19.27 -8.02
C LEU A 110 5.70 18.11 -8.14
N SER A 111 6.68 18.08 -7.24
CA SER A 111 7.62 16.98 -7.05
C SER A 111 7.77 16.65 -5.56
N GLY A 112 8.27 15.45 -5.25
CA GLY A 112 8.62 15.04 -3.89
C GLY A 112 7.43 14.88 -2.94
N ALA A 113 7.74 14.86 -1.65
CA ALA A 113 6.81 14.46 -0.58
C ALA A 113 5.59 15.38 -0.40
N SER A 114 5.58 16.61 -0.92
CA SER A 114 4.48 17.59 -0.77
C SER A 114 3.48 17.55 -1.91
N ALA A 115 3.86 17.06 -3.08
CA ALA A 115 3.13 17.30 -4.32
C ALA A 115 1.66 16.85 -4.31
N LEU A 116 1.36 15.64 -3.81
CA LEU A 116 -0.04 15.17 -3.68
C LEU A 116 -0.87 16.04 -2.72
N ARG A 117 -0.28 16.50 -1.61
CA ARG A 117 -0.97 17.36 -0.65
C ARG A 117 -1.24 18.73 -1.24
N MET A 118 -0.28 19.27 -1.99
CA MET A 118 -0.45 20.55 -2.69
C MET A 118 -1.56 20.45 -3.73
N ARG A 119 -1.52 19.41 -4.59
CA ARG A 119 -2.60 19.13 -5.56
C ARG A 119 -3.96 19.03 -4.89
N THR A 120 -4.05 18.28 -3.79
CA THR A 120 -5.31 18.10 -3.05
C THR A 120 -5.79 19.40 -2.43
N ARG A 121 -4.90 20.20 -1.83
CA ARG A 121 -5.21 21.51 -1.25
C ARG A 121 -5.74 22.47 -2.32
N THR A 122 -5.07 22.54 -3.47
CA THR A 122 -5.50 23.37 -4.60
C THR A 122 -6.90 22.98 -5.06
N ILE A 123 -7.13 21.69 -5.32
CA ILE A 123 -8.43 21.19 -5.78
C ILE A 123 -9.55 21.45 -4.77
N LYS A 124 -9.28 21.22 -3.47
CA LYS A 124 -10.26 21.46 -2.41
C LYS A 124 -10.66 22.94 -2.34
N ARG A 125 -9.70 23.87 -2.37
CA ARG A 125 -9.98 25.32 -2.34
C ARG A 125 -10.85 25.78 -3.49
N ILE A 126 -10.63 25.23 -4.68
CA ILE A 126 -11.44 25.55 -5.87
C ILE A 126 -12.88 25.09 -5.66
N ALA A 127 -13.07 23.86 -5.18
CA ALA A 127 -14.40 23.31 -4.90
C ALA A 127 -15.14 24.12 -3.81
N ASP A 128 -14.45 24.46 -2.72
CA ASP A 128 -15.04 25.20 -1.59
C ASP A 128 -15.45 26.64 -1.97
N ARG A 129 -14.79 27.25 -2.96
CA ARG A 129 -15.11 28.60 -3.44
C ARG A 129 -16.17 28.65 -4.54
N LYS A 130 -16.76 27.52 -4.97
CA LYS A 130 -17.81 27.41 -6.02
C LYS A 130 -17.54 28.25 -7.29
N VAL A 131 -16.26 28.49 -7.61
CA VAL A 131 -15.79 29.27 -8.76
C VAL A 131 -14.70 28.46 -9.46
N THR A 132 -14.69 28.46 -10.79
CA THR A 132 -13.52 28.07 -11.58
C THR A 132 -12.44 29.11 -11.35
N GLU A 133 -11.43 28.78 -10.56
CA GLU A 133 -10.28 29.66 -10.42
C GLU A 133 -9.54 29.67 -11.77
N PRO A 134 -9.52 30.78 -12.53
CA PRO A 134 -9.00 30.78 -13.90
C PRO A 134 -7.54 30.34 -13.96
N ALA A 135 -6.80 30.47 -12.86
CA ALA A 135 -5.43 29.99 -12.71
C ALA A 135 -5.31 28.45 -12.74
N TYR A 136 -6.28 27.70 -12.20
CA TYR A 136 -6.27 26.24 -12.22
C TYR A 136 -6.73 25.68 -13.56
N GLU A 137 -7.77 26.27 -14.17
CA GLU A 137 -8.17 25.90 -15.53
C GLU A 137 -7.08 26.28 -16.55
N ALA A 138 -6.48 27.47 -16.42
CA ALA A 138 -5.32 27.84 -17.23
C ALA A 138 -4.15 26.91 -16.97
N TRP A 139 -3.95 26.39 -15.75
CA TRP A 139 -2.94 25.37 -15.46
C TRP A 139 -3.25 24.03 -16.15
N LEU A 140 -4.49 23.55 -16.06
CA LEU A 140 -4.96 22.34 -16.75
C LEU A 140 -4.80 22.45 -18.28
N LEU A 141 -5.19 23.59 -18.84
CA LEU A 141 -5.11 23.89 -20.27
C LEU A 141 -3.67 24.13 -20.72
N ALA A 142 -2.86 24.85 -19.94
CA ALA A 142 -1.44 25.06 -20.22
C ALA A 142 -0.67 23.75 -20.15
N GLY A 143 -0.99 22.85 -19.21
CA GLY A 143 -0.47 21.48 -19.14
C GLY A 143 -0.57 20.78 -20.48
N LYS A 144 -1.76 20.79 -21.08
CA LYS A 144 -2.12 20.14 -22.36
C LYS A 144 -1.66 20.87 -23.63
N ALA A 145 -0.91 21.98 -23.52
CA ALA A 145 -0.43 22.73 -24.69
C ALA A 145 0.53 21.89 -25.57
N ARG A 146 0.41 22.06 -26.89
CA ARG A 146 0.67 21.04 -27.93
C ARG A 146 2.11 20.53 -28.13
N LYS A 147 3.16 21.14 -27.58
CA LYS A 147 4.52 20.61 -27.67
C LYS A 147 5.35 21.05 -26.48
N LYS A 148 5.81 20.08 -25.69
CA LYS A 148 6.80 20.29 -24.65
C LYS A 148 7.79 19.14 -24.73
N SER A 149 9.07 19.48 -24.78
CA SER A 149 10.12 18.59 -24.26
C SER A 149 10.49 19.15 -22.90
N VAL A 150 10.87 18.30 -21.97
CA VAL A 150 11.46 18.80 -20.73
C VAL A 150 12.90 19.19 -21.07
N PRO A 151 13.31 20.46 -20.89
CA PRO A 151 14.63 20.91 -21.28
C PRO A 151 15.68 20.16 -20.47
N VAL A 152 16.74 19.72 -21.15
CA VAL A 152 17.90 19.07 -20.55
C VAL A 152 19.10 20.02 -20.55
N LEU A 153 20.00 19.85 -19.60
CA LEU A 153 21.31 20.50 -19.64
C LEU A 153 22.20 19.83 -20.70
N SER A 154 23.16 20.58 -21.24
CA SER A 154 24.25 19.97 -22.00
C SER A 154 25.18 19.18 -21.07
N PRO A 155 25.90 18.15 -21.56
CA PRO A 155 26.83 17.38 -20.74
C PRO A 155 27.82 18.24 -19.94
N ALA A 156 28.40 19.27 -20.58
CA ALA A 156 29.33 20.19 -19.91
C ALA A 156 28.67 21.01 -18.79
N ARG A 157 27.44 21.50 -19.00
CA ARG A 157 26.70 22.25 -17.97
C ARG A 157 26.24 21.35 -16.84
N TRP A 158 25.90 20.09 -17.15
CA TRP A 158 25.57 19.10 -16.14
C TRP A 158 26.77 18.77 -15.26
N GLU A 159 27.94 18.54 -15.85
CA GLU A 159 29.14 18.24 -15.09
C GLU A 159 29.50 19.36 -14.11
N ALA A 160 29.37 20.62 -14.53
CA ALA A 160 29.53 21.78 -13.65
C ALA A 160 28.40 21.93 -12.61
N ALA A 161 27.20 21.42 -12.89
CA ALA A 161 26.06 21.50 -11.99
C ALA A 161 26.11 20.46 -10.86
N LYS A 162 26.87 19.36 -11.00
CA LYS A 162 26.97 18.30 -9.99
C LYS A 162 27.46 18.78 -8.62
N ASP A 163 28.14 19.92 -8.56
CA ASP A 163 28.61 20.55 -7.32
C ASP A 163 27.54 21.43 -6.63
N LEU A 164 26.37 21.62 -7.26
CA LEU A 164 25.25 22.36 -6.65
C LEU A 164 24.63 21.60 -5.47
N PRO A 165 24.02 22.31 -4.50
CA PRO A 165 23.27 21.68 -3.42
C PRO A 165 22.21 20.71 -3.93
N PHE A 166 22.21 19.49 -3.40
CA PHE A 166 21.20 18.47 -3.68
C PHE A 166 20.13 18.50 -2.58
N LEU A 167 18.92 18.90 -2.94
CA LEU A 167 17.83 19.13 -2.01
C LEU A 167 16.78 18.04 -2.17
N VAL A 168 16.46 17.34 -1.09
CA VAL A 168 15.44 16.29 -1.08
C VAL A 168 14.36 16.64 -0.08
N GLU A 169 13.11 16.65 -0.53
CA GLU A 169 11.99 16.91 0.37
C GLU A 169 11.74 15.70 1.30
N ALA A 170 11.53 15.99 2.57
CA ALA A 170 10.97 15.08 3.55
C ALA A 170 9.65 15.60 4.11
N ARG A 171 8.61 14.75 4.07
CA ARG A 171 7.31 15.10 4.68
C ARG A 171 7.46 15.49 6.15
N ASN A 172 8.32 14.79 6.86
CA ASN A 172 8.74 15.05 8.23
C ASN A 172 9.95 14.18 8.59
N PHE A 173 10.55 14.45 9.75
CA PHE A 173 11.69 13.71 10.29
C PHE A 173 11.32 12.83 11.50
N PHE A 174 10.11 12.25 11.51
CA PHE A 174 9.67 11.38 12.60
C PHE A 174 8.80 10.21 12.16
N ASN A 175 8.46 10.09 10.88
CA ASN A 175 7.67 9.00 10.34
C ASN A 175 8.55 8.13 9.43
N PHE A 176 8.70 6.87 9.81
CA PHE A 176 9.52 5.89 9.11
C PHE A 176 9.09 5.71 7.64
N TYR A 177 7.79 5.48 7.39
CA TYR A 177 7.28 5.25 6.04
C TYR A 177 7.62 6.40 5.09
N HIS A 178 7.30 7.64 5.47
CA HIS A 178 7.52 8.79 4.59
C HIS A 178 9.00 9.04 4.33
N PHE A 179 9.84 8.93 5.36
CA PHE A 179 11.27 9.13 5.17
C PHE A 179 11.88 8.05 4.30
N THR A 180 11.61 6.76 4.59
CA THR A 180 12.15 5.64 3.82
C THR A 180 11.64 5.64 2.38
N THR A 181 10.36 5.93 2.15
CA THR A 181 9.71 5.76 0.84
C THR A 181 9.83 7.00 -0.05
N GLU A 182 9.84 8.21 0.52
CA GLU A 182 9.73 9.46 -0.25
C GLU A 182 11.03 10.28 -0.24
N THR A 183 11.98 10.00 0.66
CA THR A 183 13.18 10.82 0.88
C THR A 183 14.47 10.01 0.73
N LEU A 184 14.64 8.98 1.56
CA LEU A 184 15.85 8.16 1.64
C LEU A 184 16.22 7.51 0.29
N ILE A 185 15.22 7.16 -0.52
CA ILE A 185 15.40 6.57 -1.84
C ILE A 185 16.27 7.42 -2.77
N TYR A 186 16.23 8.76 -2.63
CA TYR A 186 16.94 9.67 -3.52
C TYR A 186 18.41 9.88 -3.13
N LEU A 187 18.87 9.34 -1.99
CA LEU A 187 20.30 9.25 -1.76
C LEU A 187 20.97 8.26 -2.73
N GLN A 188 20.23 7.26 -3.24
CA GLN A 188 20.72 6.44 -4.35
C GLN A 188 20.86 7.28 -5.63
N MET A 189 20.00 8.27 -5.87
CA MET A 189 20.10 9.17 -7.04
C MET A 189 21.38 10.00 -6.99
N TYR A 190 21.74 10.46 -5.78
CA TYR A 190 22.99 11.17 -5.55
C TYR A 190 24.19 10.34 -6.03
N ARG A 191 24.21 9.03 -5.69
CA ARG A 191 25.27 8.09 -6.11
C ARG A 191 25.24 7.81 -7.61
N ASP A 192 24.07 7.44 -8.14
CA ASP A 192 23.90 7.02 -9.53
C ASP A 192 24.32 8.11 -10.53
N TYR A 193 24.12 9.38 -10.17
CA TYR A 193 24.50 10.52 -11.00
C TYR A 193 25.85 11.14 -10.63
N GLY A 194 26.55 10.61 -9.62
CA GLY A 194 27.84 11.11 -9.16
C GLY A 194 27.80 12.58 -8.72
N LEU A 195 26.76 12.96 -7.99
CA LEU A 195 26.63 14.31 -7.46
C LEU A 195 27.70 14.57 -6.39
N ARG A 196 28.08 15.84 -6.23
CA ARG A 196 29.21 16.25 -5.37
C ARG A 196 28.89 17.43 -4.46
N GLY A 197 27.79 18.14 -4.67
CA GLY A 197 27.36 19.21 -3.77
C GLY A 197 26.87 18.70 -2.41
N PRO A 198 26.63 19.61 -1.45
CA PRO A 198 26.08 19.27 -0.13
C PRO A 198 24.66 18.68 -0.26
N ILE A 199 24.27 17.81 0.67
CA ILE A 199 22.96 17.16 0.69
C ILE A 199 22.11 17.79 1.78
N LEU A 200 20.97 18.38 1.42
CA LEU A 200 20.03 18.95 2.38
C LEU A 200 18.69 18.22 2.28
N LEU A 201 18.28 17.60 3.37
CA LEU A 201 16.93 17.07 3.53
C LEU A 201 16.05 18.18 4.11
N LEU A 202 14.97 18.53 3.41
CA LEU A 202 14.14 19.68 3.73
C LEU A 202 12.79 19.26 4.29
N SER A 203 12.37 19.79 5.43
CA SER A 203 11.03 19.51 5.96
C SER A 203 10.36 20.71 6.59
N GLY A 204 9.12 21.03 6.20
CA GLY A 204 8.34 22.07 6.88
C GLY A 204 7.68 21.58 8.17
N SER A 205 8.26 20.59 8.85
CA SER A 205 7.81 20.11 10.15
C SER A 205 8.46 20.90 11.27
N ASN A 206 7.70 21.24 12.30
CA ASN A 206 8.21 21.85 13.53
C ASN A 206 8.59 20.80 14.59
N ARG A 207 8.42 19.51 14.30
CA ARG A 207 8.78 18.44 15.24
C ARG A 207 10.27 18.12 15.12
N PRO A 208 10.92 17.75 16.23
CA PRO A 208 12.34 17.43 16.22
C PRO A 208 12.63 16.20 15.35
N LEU A 209 13.80 16.21 14.73
CA LEU A 209 14.40 15.07 14.04
C LEU A 209 14.54 13.89 15.01
N LYS A 210 13.94 12.75 14.66
CA LYS A 210 14.06 11.53 15.45
C LYS A 210 15.39 10.82 15.16
N PRO A 211 16.07 10.24 16.17
CA PRO A 211 17.37 9.58 15.98
C PRO A 211 17.39 8.49 14.91
N PHE A 212 16.31 7.70 14.80
CA PHE A 212 16.23 6.62 13.80
C PHE A 212 16.33 7.12 12.34
N ILE A 213 16.01 8.38 12.08
CA ILE A 213 16.11 8.99 10.75
C ILE A 213 17.58 9.19 10.36
N ARG A 214 18.44 9.61 11.30
CA ARG A 214 19.89 9.67 11.08
C ARG A 214 20.45 8.27 10.87
N ARG A 215 20.03 7.34 11.73
CA ARG A 215 20.40 5.93 11.63
C ARG A 215 20.06 5.33 10.26
N LEU A 216 18.91 5.65 9.66
CA LEU A 216 18.56 5.20 8.30
C LEU A 216 19.57 5.63 7.24
N VAL A 217 20.08 6.85 7.33
CA VAL A 217 21.11 7.37 6.41
C VAL A 217 22.46 6.70 6.69
N GLU A 218 22.89 6.65 7.96
CA GLU A 218 24.14 6.00 8.38
C GLU A 218 24.20 4.53 7.98
N ASP A 219 23.09 3.82 8.14
CA ASP A 219 22.99 2.40 7.84
C ASP A 219 22.95 2.16 6.32
N PHE A 220 22.16 2.89 5.51
CA PHE A 220 22.04 2.56 4.08
C PHE A 220 22.96 3.34 3.14
N TYR A 221 23.51 4.47 3.60
CA TYR A 221 24.43 5.34 2.85
C TYR A 221 25.53 5.89 3.76
N PRO A 222 26.33 5.01 4.42
CA PRO A 222 27.34 5.44 5.38
C PRO A 222 28.33 6.46 4.81
N GLU A 223 28.67 6.34 3.53
CA GLU A 223 29.58 7.25 2.81
C GLU A 223 29.01 8.66 2.59
N LEU A 224 27.68 8.82 2.71
CA LEU A 224 26.99 10.10 2.57
C LEU A 224 26.60 10.70 3.93
N ALA A 225 26.65 9.94 5.01
CA ALA A 225 26.07 10.31 6.31
C ALA A 225 26.57 11.67 6.83
N ASP A 226 27.88 11.91 6.78
CA ASP A 226 28.50 13.17 7.23
C ASP A 226 28.21 14.36 6.33
N ARG A 227 27.62 14.12 5.16
CA ARG A 227 27.30 15.14 4.15
C ARG A 227 25.83 15.56 4.17
N VAL A 228 25.01 14.89 4.97
CA VAL A 228 23.56 15.10 5.06
C VAL A 228 23.22 16.09 6.16
N GLU A 229 22.67 17.22 5.75
CA GLU A 229 22.09 18.22 6.62
C GLU A 229 20.56 18.10 6.67
N TYR A 230 19.98 18.42 7.82
CA TYR A 230 18.53 18.36 8.05
C TYR A 230 18.02 19.76 8.34
N GLU A 231 17.24 20.32 7.42
CA GLU A 231 16.76 21.70 7.50
C GLU A 231 15.23 21.75 7.64
N THR A 232 14.76 22.52 8.62
CA THR A 232 13.33 22.73 8.88
C THR A 232 12.86 24.18 8.67
N ARG A 233 13.80 25.09 8.48
CA ARG A 233 13.56 26.52 8.26
C ARG A 233 13.29 26.78 6.79
N ARG A 234 12.82 28.00 6.53
CA ARG A 234 12.73 28.53 5.17
C ARG A 234 14.12 28.49 4.54
N THR A 235 14.20 27.94 3.34
CA THR A 235 15.47 27.79 2.62
C THR A 235 15.32 28.34 1.21
N GLN A 236 16.35 29.01 0.70
CA GLN A 236 16.39 29.60 -0.63
C GLN A 236 17.72 29.33 -1.30
N PHE A 237 17.70 29.06 -2.60
CA PHE A 237 18.88 28.84 -3.42
C PHE A 237 18.71 29.45 -4.80
N ASP A 238 19.74 30.14 -5.29
CA ASP A 238 19.75 30.64 -6.67
C ASP A 238 19.70 29.49 -7.67
N ARG A 239 20.43 28.40 -7.38
CA ARG A 239 20.41 27.15 -8.14
C ARG A 239 20.58 25.96 -7.21
N ALA A 240 19.86 24.88 -7.50
CA ALA A 240 19.94 23.62 -6.76
C ALA A 240 19.57 22.44 -7.64
N ILE A 241 19.91 21.22 -7.20
CA ILE A 241 19.43 19.97 -7.79
C ILE A 241 18.33 19.39 -6.92
N LEU A 242 17.21 18.95 -7.51
CA LEU A 242 16.16 18.20 -6.84
C LEU A 242 15.86 16.88 -7.56
N PRO A 243 15.44 15.84 -6.83
CA PRO A 243 14.76 14.70 -7.45
C PRO A 243 13.44 15.13 -8.11
N PHE A 244 13.22 14.69 -9.34
CA PHE A 244 11.99 14.91 -10.09
C PHE A 244 11.42 13.59 -10.62
N ASN A 245 10.30 13.15 -10.03
CA ASN A 245 9.53 12.00 -10.51
C ASN A 245 8.47 12.44 -11.53
N THR A 246 8.32 11.70 -12.63
CA THR A 246 7.40 12.05 -13.72
C THR A 246 5.90 11.77 -13.44
N ASN A 247 5.54 11.17 -12.32
CA ASN A 247 4.15 10.78 -11.97
C ASN A 247 3.18 11.98 -11.95
N HIS A 248 3.59 13.11 -11.38
CA HIS A 248 2.77 14.31 -11.29
C HIS A 248 2.66 15.05 -12.62
N LEU A 249 3.57 14.76 -13.55
CA LEU A 249 3.61 15.30 -14.90
C LEU A 249 2.77 14.46 -15.88
N TYR A 250 2.52 13.18 -15.60
CA TYR A 250 1.88 12.23 -16.52
C TYR A 250 0.56 12.75 -17.12
N HIS A 251 -0.49 12.99 -16.31
CA HIS A 251 -1.77 13.53 -16.80
C HIS A 251 -1.72 15.01 -17.23
N LEU A 252 -0.58 15.68 -17.03
CA LEU A 252 -0.33 17.05 -17.49
C LEU A 252 0.46 17.08 -18.81
N SER A 253 0.80 15.92 -19.36
CA SER A 253 1.60 15.79 -20.57
C SER A 253 0.76 15.56 -21.80
N THR A 254 1.42 15.60 -22.97
CA THR A 254 0.85 15.12 -24.22
C THR A 254 1.34 13.69 -24.50
N PRO A 255 0.59 12.89 -25.29
CA PRO A 255 1.06 11.57 -25.75
C PRO A 255 2.41 11.58 -26.46
N ALA A 256 2.83 12.73 -27.00
CA ALA A 256 4.15 12.90 -27.61
C ALA A 256 5.30 13.06 -26.59
N MET A 257 5.02 13.55 -25.38
CA MET A 257 6.00 13.64 -24.30
C MET A 257 6.07 12.34 -23.48
N MET A 258 4.90 11.82 -23.12
CA MET A 258 4.76 10.53 -22.45
C MET A 258 3.59 9.79 -23.10
N PRO A 259 3.82 8.61 -23.70
CA PRO A 259 2.77 7.86 -24.36
C PRO A 259 1.69 7.45 -23.37
N ASP A 260 0.47 7.29 -23.88
CA ASP A 260 -0.62 6.74 -23.09
C ASP A 260 -0.43 5.23 -22.92
N VAL A 261 0.00 4.83 -21.72
CA VAL A 261 0.21 3.42 -21.33
C VAL A 261 -0.87 2.89 -20.39
N GLU A 262 -1.85 3.71 -20.06
CA GLU A 262 -2.92 3.33 -19.12
C GLU A 262 -3.78 2.18 -19.64
N PRO A 263 -4.18 2.14 -20.93
CA PRO A 263 -4.96 1.02 -21.46
C PRO A 263 -4.25 -0.32 -21.30
N GLN A 264 -2.93 -0.39 -21.55
CA GLN A 264 -2.14 -1.62 -21.34
C GLN A 264 -2.08 -2.00 -19.85
N ALA A 265 -2.07 -1.00 -18.96
CA ALA A 265 -2.15 -1.23 -17.51
C ALA A 265 -3.54 -1.64 -17.03
N GLY A 266 -4.56 -1.68 -17.90
CA GLY A 266 -5.95 -1.90 -17.52
C GLY A 266 -6.56 -0.72 -16.76
N LEU A 267 -6.01 0.48 -16.98
CA LEU A 267 -6.51 1.74 -16.46
C LEU A 267 -7.17 2.55 -17.59
N GLY A 268 -8.25 3.28 -17.28
CA GLY A 268 -8.98 4.12 -18.25
C GLY A 268 -10.09 3.41 -19.03
N SER A 269 -10.75 4.14 -19.92
CA SER A 269 -11.85 3.61 -20.76
C SER A 269 -11.32 3.13 -22.12
N PRO A 270 -11.75 1.96 -22.62
CA PRO A 270 -11.44 1.50 -23.98
C PRO A 270 -11.86 2.49 -25.09
N ASP A 271 -12.80 3.39 -24.81
CA ASP A 271 -13.44 4.26 -25.80
C ASP A 271 -12.62 5.52 -26.17
N GLN A 272 -11.49 5.78 -25.49
CA GLN A 272 -10.59 6.91 -25.80
C GLN A 272 -9.10 6.48 -25.82
N PRO A 273 -8.71 5.53 -26.67
CA PRO A 273 -7.32 5.07 -26.73
C PRO A 273 -6.39 6.16 -27.26
N GLY A 274 -5.23 6.35 -26.63
CA GLY A 274 -4.20 7.29 -27.09
C GLY A 274 -4.34 8.71 -26.53
N HIS A 275 -5.29 8.93 -25.61
CA HIS A 275 -5.44 10.19 -24.88
C HIS A 275 -5.25 9.98 -23.38
N LEU A 276 -4.27 10.67 -22.82
CA LEU A 276 -4.05 10.69 -21.38
C LEU A 276 -5.31 11.20 -20.66
N ARG A 277 -5.72 10.49 -19.61
CA ARG A 277 -6.88 10.89 -18.80
C ARG A 277 -6.68 12.27 -18.20
N GLU A 278 -7.80 12.94 -17.94
CA GLU A 278 -7.85 14.22 -17.26
C GLU A 278 -7.06 14.20 -15.93
N PRO A 279 -6.25 15.22 -15.60
CA PRO A 279 -5.43 15.29 -14.39
C PRO A 279 -6.24 15.58 -13.10
N THR A 280 -7.39 14.94 -12.96
CA THR A 280 -8.24 15.02 -11.77
C THR A 280 -7.58 14.35 -10.56
N LEU A 281 -8.02 14.71 -9.35
CA LEU A 281 -7.55 14.05 -8.12
C LEU A 281 -7.85 12.54 -8.12
N ALA A 282 -9.01 12.15 -8.66
CA ALA A 282 -9.41 10.75 -8.73
C ALA A 282 -8.47 9.94 -9.65
N ASN A 283 -8.20 10.45 -10.86
CA ASN A 283 -7.30 9.78 -11.81
C ASN A 283 -5.88 9.71 -11.27
N TYR A 284 -5.39 10.78 -10.61
CA TYR A 284 -4.08 10.74 -9.97
C TYR A 284 -4.02 9.73 -8.82
N LYS A 285 -5.05 9.64 -7.95
CA LYS A 285 -5.08 8.64 -6.86
C LYS A 285 -5.10 7.22 -7.39
N THR A 286 -5.87 6.94 -8.44
CA THR A 286 -5.87 5.64 -9.11
C THR A 286 -4.49 5.32 -9.68
N LEU A 287 -3.85 6.28 -10.33
CA LEU A 287 -2.48 6.14 -10.86
C LEU A 287 -1.47 5.87 -9.73
N TYR A 288 -1.47 6.70 -8.68
CA TYR A 288 -0.55 6.60 -7.55
C TYR A 288 -0.65 5.23 -6.86
N ASN A 289 -1.86 4.72 -6.64
CA ASN A 289 -2.06 3.42 -6.00
C ASN A 289 -1.64 2.21 -6.85
N ASN A 290 -1.39 2.43 -8.15
CA ASN A 290 -0.97 1.41 -9.12
C ASN A 290 0.36 1.80 -9.78
N SER A 291 1.20 2.53 -9.07
CA SER A 291 2.51 2.92 -9.54
C SER A 291 3.56 2.92 -8.44
N LEU A 292 4.81 3.08 -8.83
CA LEU A 292 5.95 3.20 -7.96
C LEU A 292 7.00 4.11 -8.58
N ASP A 293 7.87 4.68 -7.75
CA ASP A 293 9.07 5.39 -8.19
C ASP A 293 10.17 4.37 -8.52
N GLU A 294 10.88 4.55 -9.63
CA GLU A 294 12.07 3.75 -9.97
C GLU A 294 13.11 3.75 -8.83
N TYR A 295 13.27 4.86 -8.10
CA TYR A 295 14.24 4.94 -7.02
C TYR A 295 13.86 4.14 -5.78
N VAL A 296 12.60 3.73 -5.64
CA VAL A 296 12.21 2.74 -4.62
C VAL A 296 12.88 1.40 -4.91
N VAL A 297 12.95 1.01 -6.18
CA VAL A 297 13.61 -0.22 -6.63
C VAL A 297 15.13 -0.10 -6.51
N ARG A 298 15.72 1.00 -7.00
CA ARG A 298 17.18 1.23 -6.92
C ARG A 298 17.67 1.30 -5.48
N HIS A 299 16.93 1.99 -4.61
CA HIS A 299 17.23 2.01 -3.18
C HIS A 299 17.13 0.62 -2.56
N ARG A 300 16.07 -0.15 -2.87
CA ARG A 300 15.93 -1.53 -2.39
C ARG A 300 17.15 -2.36 -2.75
N GLU A 301 17.59 -2.32 -4.00
CA GLU A 301 18.76 -3.07 -4.47
C GLU A 301 20.02 -2.70 -3.68
N ALA A 302 20.30 -1.41 -3.53
CA ALA A 302 21.44 -0.93 -2.75
C ALA A 302 21.34 -1.31 -1.26
N ALA A 303 20.18 -1.11 -0.64
CA ALA A 303 19.94 -1.41 0.76
C ALA A 303 20.09 -2.90 1.09
N LEU A 304 19.65 -3.79 0.18
CA LEU A 304 19.78 -5.24 0.36
C LEU A 304 21.23 -5.71 0.35
N THR A 305 22.17 -4.99 -0.26
CA THR A 305 23.60 -5.31 -0.16
C THR A 305 24.17 -5.08 1.24
N LEU A 306 23.49 -4.26 2.05
CA LEU A 306 23.86 -3.90 3.42
C LEU A 306 22.94 -4.56 4.46
N ALA A 307 21.88 -5.25 4.03
CA ALA A 307 20.94 -5.91 4.92
C ALA A 307 21.67 -7.03 5.69
N ALA A 308 21.42 -7.09 6.99
CA ALA A 308 22.03 -8.07 7.88
C ALA A 308 20.96 -8.59 8.83
N THR A 309 21.04 -9.84 9.27
CA THR A 309 20.19 -10.32 10.36
C THR A 309 20.93 -11.37 11.15
N ARG A 310 20.73 -11.35 12.47
CA ARG A 310 21.25 -12.36 13.41
C ARG A 310 20.27 -13.50 13.65
N SER A 311 18.98 -13.31 13.31
CA SER A 311 17.97 -14.34 13.48
C SER A 311 18.11 -15.41 12.39
N THR A 312 17.95 -16.67 12.80
CA THR A 312 17.85 -17.82 11.89
C THR A 312 16.41 -18.16 11.53
N ALA A 313 15.40 -17.53 12.15
CA ALA A 313 14.00 -17.75 11.84
C ALA A 313 13.65 -17.27 10.43
N THR A 314 12.57 -17.80 9.87
CA THR A 314 12.00 -17.33 8.59
C THR A 314 10.56 -16.84 8.77
N ARG A 315 9.99 -16.94 9.97
CA ARG A 315 8.62 -16.51 10.26
C ARG A 315 8.68 -15.51 11.39
N PHE A 316 8.10 -14.34 11.18
CA PHE A 316 8.25 -13.22 12.11
C PHE A 316 6.90 -12.60 12.46
N TYR A 317 6.71 -12.36 13.75
CA TYR A 317 5.70 -11.42 14.22
C TYR A 317 6.41 -10.12 14.60
N VAL A 318 5.98 -9.01 14.02
CA VAL A 318 6.50 -7.69 14.40
C VAL A 318 5.48 -7.02 15.30
N GLY A 319 5.78 -7.03 16.60
CA GLY A 319 4.96 -6.40 17.63
C GLY A 319 5.24 -4.91 17.78
N ARG A 320 4.57 -4.29 18.74
CA ARG A 320 4.90 -2.93 19.21
C ARG A 320 5.21 -2.98 20.69
N LYS A 321 6.20 -2.21 21.12
CA LYS A 321 6.47 -2.07 22.55
C LYS A 321 5.40 -1.19 23.22
N PRO A 322 4.91 -1.57 24.42
CA PRO A 322 4.11 -0.69 25.25
C PRO A 322 4.79 0.67 25.45
N GLY A 323 4.05 1.77 25.34
CA GLY A 323 4.59 3.13 25.52
C GLY A 323 5.34 3.72 24.31
N ALA A 324 5.27 3.09 23.13
CA ALA A 324 5.73 3.72 21.89
C ALA A 324 4.92 4.99 21.56
N SER A 325 5.51 5.93 20.80
CA SER A 325 5.00 7.32 20.60
C SER A 325 3.59 7.48 20.00
N LYS A 326 2.94 6.36 19.64
CA LYS A 326 1.52 6.21 19.29
C LYS A 326 1.13 4.79 19.68
N ASP A 327 0.79 4.61 20.96
CA ASP A 327 0.33 3.34 21.49
C ASP A 327 -1.03 3.01 20.87
N ARG A 328 -0.98 2.37 19.70
CA ARG A 328 -2.14 1.77 19.05
C ARG A 328 -2.05 0.31 19.45
N GLY A 329 -2.81 -0.01 20.48
CA GLY A 329 -2.87 -1.33 21.08
C GLY A 329 -3.26 -2.42 20.08
N LEU A 330 -3.00 -3.65 20.51
CA LEU A 330 -3.51 -4.84 19.88
C LEU A 330 -4.22 -5.68 20.95
N ALA A 331 -5.55 -5.56 21.04
CA ALA A 331 -6.32 -6.41 21.93
C ALA A 331 -6.22 -7.86 21.44
N GLY A 332 -5.92 -8.80 22.35
CA GLY A 332 -5.67 -10.22 22.03
C GLY A 332 -4.23 -10.54 21.57
N GLU A 333 -3.24 -9.66 21.82
CA GLU A 333 -1.85 -9.88 21.39
C GLU A 333 -1.20 -11.10 22.03
N ALA A 334 -1.49 -11.36 23.31
CA ALA A 334 -0.90 -12.48 24.03
C ALA A 334 -1.30 -13.82 23.40
N GLU A 335 -2.58 -13.98 23.08
CA GLU A 335 -3.14 -15.16 22.43
C GLU A 335 -2.62 -15.30 20.99
N LEU A 336 -2.53 -14.18 20.26
CA LEU A 336 -1.94 -14.14 18.91
C LEU A 336 -0.48 -14.61 18.93
N VAL A 337 0.35 -14.04 19.81
CA VAL A 337 1.77 -14.39 19.93
C VAL A 337 1.95 -15.84 20.36
N ALA A 338 1.15 -16.32 21.31
CA ALA A 338 1.17 -17.71 21.73
C ALA A 338 0.80 -18.66 20.57
N MET A 339 -0.20 -18.29 19.76
CA MET A 339 -0.57 -19.04 18.56
C MET A 339 0.59 -19.05 17.54
N LEU A 340 1.11 -17.89 17.16
CA LEU A 340 2.17 -17.77 16.15
C LEU A 340 3.45 -18.51 16.57
N SER A 341 3.80 -18.49 17.86
CA SER A 341 4.96 -19.20 18.39
C SER A 341 4.89 -20.71 18.13
N ARG A 342 3.69 -21.32 18.22
CA ARG A 342 3.48 -22.74 17.89
C ARG A 342 3.73 -23.06 16.41
N HIS A 343 3.66 -22.05 15.53
CA HIS A 343 3.95 -22.14 14.09
C HIS A 343 5.38 -21.73 13.72
N GLY A 344 6.26 -21.59 14.72
CA GLY A 344 7.68 -21.26 14.53
C GLY A 344 7.95 -19.79 14.25
N PHE A 345 7.04 -18.89 14.61
CA PHE A 345 7.26 -17.46 14.50
C PHE A 345 8.15 -16.96 15.63
N GLU A 346 9.13 -16.12 15.28
CA GLU A 346 9.89 -15.31 16.23
C GLU A 346 9.21 -13.94 16.38
N THR A 347 8.97 -13.49 17.62
CA THR A 347 8.48 -12.13 17.88
C THR A 347 9.65 -11.18 17.95
N VAL A 348 9.60 -10.12 17.15
CA VAL A 348 10.61 -9.06 17.10
C VAL A 348 9.97 -7.69 17.24
N TYR A 349 10.75 -6.72 17.69
CA TYR A 349 10.35 -5.31 17.78
C TYR A 349 11.31 -4.49 16.94
N PHE A 350 10.82 -3.88 15.87
CA PHE A 350 11.68 -3.08 14.98
C PHE A 350 12.32 -1.89 15.69
N GLU A 351 11.72 -1.41 16.78
CA GLU A 351 12.28 -0.37 17.64
C GLU A 351 13.63 -0.74 18.27
N ASP A 352 13.94 -2.03 18.39
CA ASP A 352 15.20 -2.54 18.94
C ASP A 352 16.27 -2.82 17.87
N LEU A 353 15.86 -2.79 16.60
CA LEU A 353 16.69 -3.22 15.48
C LEU A 353 17.23 -2.02 14.71
N SER A 354 18.47 -2.14 14.26
CA SER A 354 19.02 -1.21 13.28
C SER A 354 18.23 -1.31 11.95
N PRO A 355 18.19 -0.24 11.13
CA PRO A 355 17.62 -0.31 9.79
C PRO A 355 18.12 -1.48 8.93
N ARG A 356 19.43 -1.80 8.97
CA ARG A 356 19.98 -2.99 8.29
C ARG A 356 19.40 -4.29 8.84
N GLU A 357 19.21 -4.37 10.16
CA GLU A 357 18.60 -5.52 10.83
C GLU A 357 17.12 -5.68 10.46
N GLN A 358 16.35 -4.59 10.41
CA GLN A 358 14.96 -4.60 9.95
C GLN A 358 14.86 -5.08 8.49
N ALA A 359 15.72 -4.57 7.60
CA ALA A 359 15.78 -5.01 6.22
C ALA A 359 16.19 -6.49 6.10
N GLY A 360 17.12 -6.97 6.92
CA GLY A 360 17.53 -8.36 6.95
C GLY A 360 16.42 -9.30 7.42
N ILE A 361 15.67 -8.92 8.46
CA ILE A 361 14.48 -9.66 8.91
C ILE A 361 13.43 -9.72 7.79
N ALA A 362 13.09 -8.59 7.18
CA ALA A 362 12.12 -8.53 6.09
C ALA A 362 12.55 -9.38 4.88
N ASN A 363 13.84 -9.33 4.49
CA ASN A 363 14.37 -10.11 3.38
C ASN A 363 14.41 -11.62 3.65
N ARG A 364 14.62 -12.02 4.92
CA ARG A 364 14.63 -13.43 5.34
C ARG A 364 13.24 -14.02 5.51
N ALA A 365 12.22 -13.19 5.73
CA ALA A 365 10.87 -13.63 6.01
C ALA A 365 10.28 -14.48 4.86
N GLU A 366 9.75 -15.64 5.23
CA GLU A 366 8.75 -16.40 4.48
C GLU A 366 7.36 -15.86 4.77
N VAL A 367 7.07 -15.62 6.06
CA VAL A 367 5.83 -15.02 6.52
C VAL A 367 6.16 -13.96 7.58
N LEU A 368 5.64 -12.75 7.41
CA LEU A 368 5.71 -11.68 8.38
C LEU A 368 4.29 -11.22 8.74
N VAL A 369 3.94 -11.24 10.02
CA VAL A 369 2.66 -10.76 10.54
C VAL A 369 2.90 -9.49 11.35
N SER A 370 2.11 -8.44 11.12
CA SER A 370 2.19 -7.19 11.89
C SER A 370 0.88 -6.42 11.82
N ALA A 371 0.57 -5.64 12.86
CA ALA A 371 -0.48 -4.63 12.77
C ALA A 371 -0.10 -3.50 11.82
N HIS A 372 -1.08 -2.96 11.09
CA HIS A 372 -0.92 -1.85 10.14
C HIS A 372 -0.15 -0.70 10.79
N GLY A 373 0.97 -0.27 10.20
CA GLY A 373 1.76 0.85 10.69
C GLY A 373 3.01 1.10 9.86
N ALA A 374 3.70 2.21 10.14
CA ALA A 374 4.82 2.67 9.30
C ALA A 374 5.96 1.64 9.15
N GLY A 375 6.18 0.77 10.14
CA GLY A 375 7.18 -0.31 10.06
C GLY A 375 6.89 -1.34 8.95
N PHE A 376 5.64 -1.43 8.47
CA PHE A 376 5.28 -2.29 7.35
C PHE A 376 5.93 -1.85 6.02
N ALA A 377 6.46 -0.62 5.95
CA ALA A 377 7.30 -0.17 4.84
C ALA A 377 8.55 -1.04 4.64
N ASN A 378 9.00 -1.77 5.67
CA ASN A 378 10.08 -2.75 5.52
C ASN A 378 9.75 -3.90 4.55
N MET A 379 8.48 -4.08 4.16
CA MET A 379 8.10 -4.95 3.04
C MET A 379 8.86 -4.62 1.76
N LEU A 380 9.35 -3.38 1.59
CA LEU A 380 10.23 -3.02 0.47
C LEU A 380 11.42 -3.96 0.35
N TYR A 381 11.99 -4.40 1.47
CA TYR A 381 13.17 -5.26 1.51
C TYR A 381 12.83 -6.75 1.51
N ALA A 382 11.56 -7.13 1.36
CA ALA A 382 11.16 -8.53 1.32
C ALA A 382 11.77 -9.27 0.12
N ARG A 383 11.99 -10.57 0.29
CA ARG A 383 12.28 -11.47 -0.85
C ARG A 383 11.00 -11.68 -1.68
N PRO A 384 11.09 -11.80 -3.02
CA PRO A 384 9.92 -12.12 -3.85
C PRO A 384 9.20 -13.39 -3.36
N GLY A 385 7.87 -13.37 -3.35
CA GLY A 385 7.04 -14.48 -2.87
C GLY A 385 6.86 -14.57 -1.35
N SER A 386 7.46 -13.68 -0.55
CA SER A 386 7.19 -13.62 0.90
C SER A 386 5.74 -13.25 1.19
N HIS A 387 5.16 -13.80 2.24
CA HIS A 387 3.82 -13.43 2.72
C HIS A 387 3.89 -12.37 3.80
N PHE A 388 3.39 -11.17 3.50
CA PHE A 388 3.27 -10.07 4.45
C PHE A 388 1.80 -9.92 4.84
N ILE A 389 1.46 -10.38 6.05
CA ILE A 389 0.10 -10.37 6.58
C ILE A 389 -0.06 -9.14 7.49
N GLU A 390 -0.89 -8.21 7.03
CA GLU A 390 -1.19 -6.98 7.72
C GLU A 390 -2.50 -7.11 8.51
N LEU A 391 -2.42 -7.09 9.84
CA LEU A 391 -3.59 -6.99 10.70
C LEU A 391 -4.11 -5.56 10.62
N SER A 392 -5.34 -5.41 10.14
CA SER A 392 -5.97 -4.12 9.86
C SER A 392 -7.48 -4.19 10.10
N HIS A 393 -8.19 -3.10 9.90
CA HIS A 393 -9.63 -2.99 10.18
C HIS A 393 -10.31 -2.09 9.14
N LEU A 394 -11.63 -1.92 9.22
CA LEU A 394 -12.42 -1.17 8.24
C LEU A 394 -11.98 0.30 8.07
N GLN A 395 -11.57 0.97 9.15
CA GLN A 395 -11.01 2.33 9.06
C GLN A 395 -9.70 2.33 8.25
N THR A 396 -8.80 1.36 8.46
CA THR A 396 -7.58 1.20 7.65
C THR A 396 -7.91 0.93 6.18
N ALA A 397 -8.89 0.07 5.89
CA ALA A 397 -9.33 -0.20 4.52
C ALA A 397 -9.75 1.11 3.80
N ARG A 398 -10.57 1.93 4.46
CA ARG A 398 -11.10 3.19 3.89
C ARG A 398 -10.03 4.25 3.63
N HIS A 399 -9.03 4.35 4.50
CA HIS A 399 -8.12 5.50 4.52
C HIS A 399 -6.67 5.19 4.10
N ARG A 400 -6.24 3.92 4.14
CA ARG A 400 -4.81 3.54 4.11
C ARG A 400 -4.48 2.26 3.30
N LEU A 401 -5.45 1.57 2.69
CA LEU A 401 -5.18 0.29 2.00
C LEU A 401 -4.09 0.39 0.91
N GLY A 402 -3.97 1.54 0.25
CA GLY A 402 -3.00 1.74 -0.83
C GLY A 402 -1.58 2.08 -0.38
N ASP A 403 -1.33 2.29 0.92
CA ASP A 403 -0.08 2.89 1.40
C ASP A 403 1.15 2.01 1.07
N PHE A 404 1.01 0.68 1.12
CA PHE A 404 2.13 -0.24 0.93
C PHE A 404 2.13 -0.99 -0.41
N ASN A 405 1.21 -0.66 -1.32
CA ASN A 405 1.11 -1.32 -2.64
C ASN A 405 2.42 -1.24 -3.41
N MET A 406 3.09 -0.08 -3.37
CA MET A 406 4.38 0.13 -4.06
C MET A 406 5.51 -0.72 -3.46
N HIS A 407 5.51 -0.95 -2.14
CA HIS A 407 6.49 -1.79 -1.46
C HIS A 407 6.29 -3.27 -1.84
N ALA A 408 5.03 -3.71 -1.95
CA ALA A 408 4.69 -5.05 -2.43
C ALA A 408 5.07 -5.23 -3.91
N ALA A 409 4.80 -4.23 -4.76
CA ALA A 409 5.19 -4.25 -6.17
C ALA A 409 6.72 -4.27 -6.35
N ALA A 410 7.45 -3.45 -5.59
CA ALA A 410 8.91 -3.35 -5.69
C ALA A 410 9.64 -4.61 -5.15
N SER A 411 9.09 -5.27 -4.13
CA SER A 411 9.67 -6.48 -3.54
C SER A 411 9.22 -7.78 -4.19
N GLY A 412 8.05 -7.78 -4.84
CA GLY A 412 7.37 -9.00 -5.30
C GLY A 412 6.74 -9.81 -4.17
N ALA A 413 6.53 -9.22 -2.99
CA ALA A 413 5.86 -9.87 -1.86
C ALA A 413 4.34 -10.00 -2.07
N HIS A 414 3.76 -11.03 -1.44
CA HIS A 414 2.32 -11.21 -1.28
C HIS A 414 1.85 -10.41 -0.06
N HIS A 415 1.22 -9.26 -0.28
CA HIS A 415 0.64 -8.45 0.78
C HIS A 415 -0.82 -8.86 1.01
N LEU A 416 -1.12 -9.37 2.20
CA LEU A 416 -2.45 -9.79 2.60
C LEU A 416 -2.98 -8.85 3.68
N HIS A 417 -4.13 -8.25 3.45
CA HIS A 417 -4.87 -7.55 4.51
C HIS A 417 -5.76 -8.56 5.26
N PHE A 418 -5.47 -8.75 6.54
CA PHE A 418 -6.28 -9.55 7.44
C PHE A 418 -7.13 -8.59 8.28
N PHE A 419 -8.39 -8.39 7.85
CA PHE A 419 -9.29 -7.42 8.46
C PHE A 419 -9.97 -7.99 9.70
N VAL A 420 -9.69 -7.39 10.85
CA VAL A 420 -10.27 -7.67 12.16
C VAL A 420 -10.96 -6.43 12.70
N ASP A 421 -11.40 -6.49 13.94
CA ASP A 421 -12.16 -5.43 14.59
C ASP A 421 -11.23 -4.31 15.08
N HIS A 422 -11.82 -3.19 15.48
CA HIS A 422 -11.10 -2.06 16.04
C HIS A 422 -10.92 -2.25 17.54
N ASP A 423 -9.73 -1.93 18.04
CA ASP A 423 -9.52 -1.73 19.47
C ASP A 423 -9.98 -0.29 19.80
N TYR A 424 -11.27 -0.15 20.13
CA TYR A 424 -11.93 1.14 20.30
C TYR A 424 -13.16 1.03 21.22
N ASP A 425 -13.18 1.82 22.30
CA ASP A 425 -14.23 1.85 23.34
C ASP A 425 -15.52 2.60 22.93
N GLY A 426 -15.91 2.55 21.64
CA GLY A 426 -17.19 3.10 21.17
C GLY A 426 -18.36 2.12 21.36
N ASP A 427 -19.57 2.49 20.94
CA ASP A 427 -20.65 1.50 20.74
C ASP A 427 -20.10 0.35 19.87
N ASP A 428 -20.42 -0.90 20.20
CA ASP A 428 -19.81 -2.11 19.61
C ASP A 428 -19.73 -2.11 18.06
N ASP A 429 -20.66 -1.44 17.37
CA ASP A 429 -20.68 -1.37 15.89
C ASP A 429 -20.08 -0.07 15.29
N ALA A 430 -19.59 0.86 16.12
CA ALA A 430 -19.10 2.15 15.67
C ALA A 430 -17.72 2.04 15.00
N VAL A 431 -17.61 2.56 13.77
CA VAL A 431 -16.32 2.73 13.10
C VAL A 431 -15.70 4.05 13.53
N PRO A 432 -14.53 4.08 14.20
CA PRO A 432 -13.89 5.32 14.63
C PRO A 432 -13.57 6.23 13.44
N ASP A 433 -13.79 7.53 13.62
CA ASP A 433 -13.48 8.55 12.62
C ASP A 433 -11.99 8.91 12.69
N ILE A 434 -11.28 8.80 11.57
CA ILE A 434 -9.81 8.95 11.58
C ILE A 434 -9.33 10.37 11.88
N ASP A 435 -10.16 11.37 11.57
CA ASP A 435 -9.81 12.78 11.77
C ASP A 435 -10.10 13.22 13.21
N ARG A 436 -11.19 12.71 13.80
CA ARG A 436 -11.59 12.99 15.19
C ARG A 436 -10.87 12.09 16.21
N ASP A 437 -10.93 10.78 16.02
CA ASP A 437 -10.51 9.78 17.01
C ASP A 437 -9.06 9.31 16.77
N GLY A 438 -8.49 9.69 15.62
CA GLY A 438 -7.20 9.22 15.18
C GLY A 438 -7.27 7.80 14.60
N HIS A 439 -6.09 7.20 14.42
CA HIS A 439 -5.99 5.85 13.86
C HIS A 439 -6.13 4.83 14.98
N ALA A 440 -7.20 4.04 14.96
CA ALA A 440 -7.49 3.03 15.97
C ALA A 440 -6.45 1.88 15.99
N GLY A 441 -6.41 1.15 17.10
CA GLY A 441 -5.74 -0.15 17.22
C GLY A 441 -6.54 -1.26 16.55
N VAL A 442 -6.04 -2.49 16.64
CA VAL A 442 -6.73 -3.69 16.11
C VAL A 442 -7.13 -4.60 17.27
N ALA A 443 -8.32 -5.20 17.19
CA ALA A 443 -8.80 -6.17 18.18
C ALA A 443 -8.91 -7.56 17.54
N MET A 444 -8.22 -8.53 18.14
CA MET A 444 -8.20 -9.93 17.73
C MET A 444 -9.07 -10.75 18.70
N SER A 445 -10.22 -11.23 18.24
CA SER A 445 -11.02 -12.20 18.99
C SER A 445 -10.46 -13.62 18.87
N PRO A 446 -10.88 -14.57 19.72
CA PRO A 446 -10.53 -15.98 19.56
C PRO A 446 -10.86 -16.54 18.17
N ALA A 447 -12.02 -16.14 17.60
CA ALA A 447 -12.45 -16.58 16.27
C ALA A 447 -11.55 -16.02 15.15
N SER A 448 -11.14 -14.75 15.25
CA SER A 448 -10.24 -14.16 14.26
C SER A 448 -8.82 -14.72 14.36
N ILE A 449 -8.35 -15.09 15.56
CA ILE A 449 -7.08 -15.80 15.78
C ILE A 449 -7.12 -17.21 15.19
N ASP A 450 -8.19 -17.98 15.42
CA ASP A 450 -8.36 -19.33 14.82
C ASP A 450 -8.37 -19.26 13.29
N ARG A 451 -9.02 -18.23 12.73
CA ARG A 451 -9.04 -17.99 11.29
C ARG A 451 -7.66 -17.61 10.75
N LEU A 452 -6.89 -16.80 11.48
CA LEU A 452 -5.51 -16.47 11.13
C LEU A 452 -4.62 -17.71 11.20
N GLU A 453 -4.78 -18.56 12.22
CA GLU A 453 -4.03 -19.81 12.36
C GLU A 453 -4.23 -20.73 11.15
N GLY A 454 -5.48 -20.91 10.72
CA GLY A 454 -5.79 -21.69 9.51
C GLY A 454 -5.18 -21.08 8.24
N LEU A 455 -5.17 -19.74 8.12
CA LEU A 455 -4.49 -19.05 7.03
C LEU A 455 -2.98 -19.28 7.06
N VAL A 456 -2.35 -19.12 8.23
CA VAL A 456 -0.92 -19.33 8.47
C VAL A 456 -0.53 -20.74 8.02
N ALA A 457 -1.24 -21.77 8.49
CA ALA A 457 -1.00 -23.15 8.12
C ALA A 457 -0.99 -23.39 6.61
N ILE A 458 -1.87 -22.70 5.85
CA ILE A 458 -1.92 -22.83 4.39
C ILE A 458 -0.77 -22.08 3.71
N VAL A 459 -0.44 -20.87 4.14
CA VAL A 459 0.59 -20.05 3.45
C VAL A 459 2.01 -20.49 3.79
N THR A 460 2.21 -21.15 4.92
CA THR A 460 3.52 -21.71 5.31
C THR A 460 3.87 -23.01 4.58
N ASP A 461 2.89 -23.71 4.03
CA ASP A 461 3.10 -24.93 3.23
C ASP A 461 2.02 -25.09 2.16
N VAL A 462 2.08 -24.20 1.17
CA VAL A 462 1.16 -24.20 0.03
C VAL A 462 1.16 -25.55 -0.72
N PRO A 463 2.31 -26.20 -1.01
CA PRO A 463 2.33 -27.52 -1.64
C PRO A 463 1.62 -28.61 -0.84
N ALA A 464 1.85 -28.70 0.49
CA ALA A 464 1.17 -29.70 1.31
C ALA A 464 -0.34 -29.47 1.34
N TYR A 465 -0.79 -28.22 1.46
CA TYR A 465 -2.21 -27.90 1.38
C TYR A 465 -2.82 -28.28 0.02
N GLN A 466 -2.12 -28.02 -1.09
CA GLN A 466 -2.59 -28.41 -2.43
C GLN A 466 -2.70 -29.93 -2.56
N GLN A 467 -1.71 -30.68 -2.08
CA GLN A 467 -1.75 -32.14 -2.08
C GLN A 467 -2.91 -32.69 -1.25
N PHE A 468 -3.08 -32.16 -0.03
CA PHE A 468 -4.22 -32.47 0.84
C PHE A 468 -5.56 -32.22 0.13
N PHE A 469 -5.74 -31.03 -0.45
CA PHE A 469 -7.00 -30.65 -1.06
C PHE A 469 -7.30 -31.51 -2.30
N SER A 470 -6.29 -31.84 -3.10
CA SER A 470 -6.42 -32.76 -4.23
C SER A 470 -6.88 -34.15 -3.77
N ARG A 471 -6.27 -34.71 -2.71
CA ARG A 471 -6.67 -36.00 -2.14
C ARG A 471 -8.09 -35.97 -1.59
N LEU A 472 -8.46 -34.92 -0.87
CA LEU A 472 -9.82 -34.72 -0.38
C LEU A 472 -10.84 -34.69 -1.52
N ALA A 473 -10.56 -33.92 -2.57
CA ALA A 473 -11.42 -33.83 -3.74
C ALA A 473 -11.53 -35.16 -4.51
N ASP A 474 -10.47 -35.96 -4.55
CA ASP A 474 -10.47 -37.29 -5.17
C ASP A 474 -11.35 -38.28 -4.40
N LEU A 475 -11.27 -38.31 -3.07
CA LEU A 475 -12.14 -39.16 -2.24
C LEU A 475 -13.62 -38.83 -2.45
N VAL A 476 -13.96 -37.54 -2.44
CA VAL A 476 -15.32 -37.06 -2.74
C VAL A 476 -15.77 -37.51 -4.14
N ARG A 477 -14.90 -37.40 -5.15
CA ARG A 477 -15.23 -37.80 -6.53
C ARG A 477 -15.48 -39.30 -6.68
N ARG A 478 -14.80 -40.12 -5.87
CA ARG A 478 -14.95 -41.59 -5.86
C ARG A 478 -16.13 -42.09 -5.03
N GLY A 479 -16.85 -41.21 -4.34
CA GLY A 479 -17.94 -41.61 -3.45
C GLY A 479 -17.46 -42.13 -2.08
N GLU A 480 -16.19 -41.90 -1.72
CA GLU A 480 -15.60 -42.36 -0.46
C GLU A 480 -15.83 -41.34 0.67
N GLY A 481 -17.11 -41.05 0.97
CA GLY A 481 -17.51 -39.94 1.85
C GLY A 481 -16.93 -39.98 3.26
N ALA A 482 -16.97 -41.14 3.92
CA ALA A 482 -16.44 -41.31 5.28
C ALA A 482 -14.92 -41.04 5.34
N ALA A 483 -14.16 -41.48 4.33
CA ALA A 483 -12.73 -41.24 4.24
C ALA A 483 -12.43 -39.75 3.98
N ALA A 484 -13.24 -39.07 3.17
CA ALA A 484 -13.10 -37.63 2.94
C ALA A 484 -13.28 -36.82 4.25
N VAL A 485 -14.31 -37.16 5.05
CA VAL A 485 -14.54 -36.50 6.35
C VAL A 485 -13.41 -36.81 7.33
N ALA A 486 -12.94 -38.06 7.39
CA ALA A 486 -11.82 -38.46 8.24
C ALA A 486 -10.55 -37.67 7.91
N LEU A 487 -10.18 -37.60 6.62
CA LEU A 487 -9.03 -36.83 6.16
C LEU A 487 -9.15 -35.34 6.53
N ALA A 488 -10.32 -34.73 6.39
CA ALA A 488 -10.53 -33.34 6.78
C ALA A 488 -10.37 -33.13 8.30
N ARG A 489 -10.84 -34.07 9.12
CA ARG A 489 -10.72 -34.02 10.59
C ARG A 489 -9.28 -34.19 11.07
N GLU A 490 -8.45 -34.94 10.34
CA GLU A 490 -7.00 -35.05 10.59
C GLU A 490 -6.25 -33.72 10.34
N HIS A 491 -6.85 -32.80 9.58
CA HIS A 491 -6.27 -31.50 9.23
C HIS A 491 -7.20 -30.32 9.61
N PRO A 492 -7.50 -30.11 10.91
CA PRO A 492 -8.49 -29.13 11.35
C PRO A 492 -8.13 -27.68 11.00
N LEU A 493 -6.83 -27.36 10.88
CA LEU A 493 -6.39 -26.01 10.50
C LEU A 493 -6.83 -25.62 9.08
N TYR A 494 -6.87 -26.58 8.15
CA TYR A 494 -7.33 -26.32 6.78
C TYR A 494 -8.84 -26.10 6.70
N LEU A 495 -9.60 -26.66 7.65
CA LEU A 495 -11.03 -26.34 7.83
C LEU A 495 -11.20 -24.91 8.36
N ARG A 496 -10.40 -24.48 9.33
CA ARG A 496 -10.43 -23.09 9.84
C ARG A 496 -10.03 -22.04 8.79
N GLY A 497 -9.08 -22.40 7.92
CA GLY A 497 -8.48 -21.45 6.98
C GLY A 497 -9.21 -21.32 5.64
N CYS A 498 -9.87 -22.38 5.14
CA CYS A 498 -10.39 -22.39 3.78
C CYS A 498 -11.81 -22.92 3.63
N ALA A 499 -12.70 -22.04 3.17
CA ALA A 499 -14.10 -22.37 2.87
C ALA A 499 -14.26 -23.51 1.84
N ARG A 500 -13.29 -23.69 0.92
CA ARG A 500 -13.33 -24.79 -0.06
C ARG A 500 -13.11 -26.14 0.60
N THR A 501 -12.20 -26.21 1.58
CA THR A 501 -11.98 -27.42 2.38
C THR A 501 -13.26 -27.81 3.11
N CYS A 502 -13.90 -26.86 3.79
CA CYS A 502 -15.17 -27.10 4.48
C CYS A 502 -16.25 -27.59 3.51
N ALA A 503 -16.41 -26.95 2.35
CA ALA A 503 -17.42 -27.34 1.37
C ALA A 503 -17.17 -28.72 0.73
N ALA A 504 -15.90 -29.11 0.54
CA ALA A 504 -15.53 -30.44 0.05
C ALA A 504 -15.76 -31.51 1.13
N ALA A 505 -15.36 -31.24 2.37
CA ALA A 505 -15.62 -32.12 3.50
C ALA A 505 -17.13 -32.30 3.75
N ALA A 506 -17.91 -31.23 3.62
CA ALA A 506 -19.38 -31.29 3.70
C ALA A 506 -19.97 -32.20 2.63
N GLN A 507 -19.47 -32.14 1.40
CA GLN A 507 -19.87 -33.07 0.34
C GLN A 507 -19.52 -34.52 0.69
N GLY A 508 -18.37 -34.75 1.32
CA GLY A 508 -18.01 -36.07 1.86
C GLY A 508 -19.00 -36.56 2.91
N ALA A 509 -19.43 -35.69 3.83
CA ALA A 509 -20.44 -36.02 4.84
C ALA A 509 -21.81 -36.34 4.23
N GLU A 510 -22.23 -35.59 3.19
CA GLU A 510 -23.46 -35.90 2.43
C GLU A 510 -23.40 -37.30 1.80
N ILE A 511 -22.26 -37.65 1.16
CA ILE A 511 -22.04 -38.98 0.56
C ILE A 511 -22.08 -40.08 1.63
N ALA A 512 -21.60 -39.80 2.84
CA ALA A 512 -21.62 -40.73 3.96
C ALA A 512 -22.99 -40.84 4.64
N GLY A 513 -23.99 -40.02 4.24
CA GLY A 513 -25.31 -39.97 4.88
C GLY A 513 -25.34 -39.22 6.21
N ASP A 514 -24.29 -38.46 6.55
CA ASP A 514 -24.21 -37.68 7.80
C ASP A 514 -24.65 -36.22 7.55
N THR A 515 -25.97 -36.02 7.50
CA THR A 515 -26.58 -34.71 7.23
C THR A 515 -26.21 -33.66 8.27
N ALA A 516 -26.10 -34.04 9.55
CA ALA A 516 -25.76 -33.10 10.62
C ALA A 516 -24.34 -32.55 10.46
N GLN A 517 -23.37 -33.43 10.17
CA GLN A 517 -22.00 -33.04 9.91
C GLN A 517 -21.88 -32.21 8.62
N ALA A 518 -22.63 -32.55 7.57
CA ALA A 518 -22.68 -31.78 6.33
C ALA A 518 -23.17 -30.34 6.55
N ILE A 519 -24.26 -30.17 7.32
CA ILE A 519 -24.79 -28.85 7.70
C ILE A 519 -23.74 -28.05 8.48
N ALA A 520 -23.08 -28.65 9.47
CA ALA A 520 -22.05 -27.98 10.26
C ALA A 520 -20.89 -27.49 9.38
N LEU A 521 -20.32 -28.35 8.54
CA LEU A 521 -19.21 -27.99 7.64
C LEU A 521 -19.61 -26.94 6.59
N LEU A 522 -20.86 -26.96 6.09
CA LEU A 522 -21.34 -25.92 5.19
C LEU A 522 -21.58 -24.58 5.89
N ARG A 523 -21.99 -24.57 7.16
CA ARG A 523 -22.05 -23.34 7.97
C ARG A 523 -20.66 -22.71 8.09
N ASP A 524 -19.64 -23.51 8.36
CA ASP A 524 -18.24 -23.02 8.41
C ASP A 524 -17.80 -22.48 7.04
N ALA A 525 -18.13 -23.19 5.95
CA ALA A 525 -17.83 -22.73 4.60
C ALA A 525 -18.48 -21.36 4.28
N VAL A 526 -19.73 -21.18 4.70
CA VAL A 526 -20.48 -19.92 4.55
C VAL A 526 -19.88 -18.82 5.42
N ALA A 527 -19.51 -19.09 6.66
CA ALA A 527 -18.89 -18.10 7.55
C ALA A 527 -17.53 -17.60 6.99
N LEU A 528 -16.73 -18.50 6.43
CA LEU A 528 -15.45 -18.17 5.81
C LEU A 528 -15.61 -17.42 4.48
N ALA A 529 -16.68 -17.72 3.72
CA ALA A 529 -16.91 -17.20 2.38
C ALA A 529 -18.39 -16.87 2.11
N PRO A 530 -18.96 -15.86 2.78
CA PRO A 530 -20.40 -15.60 2.77
C PRO A 530 -20.95 -15.18 1.40
N PHE A 531 -20.07 -14.80 0.48
CA PHE A 531 -20.40 -14.46 -0.90
C PHE A 531 -20.58 -15.69 -1.82
N ARG A 532 -20.40 -16.92 -1.33
CA ARG A 532 -20.61 -18.16 -2.12
C ARG A 532 -22.07 -18.58 -2.15
N ALA A 533 -22.81 -18.04 -3.12
CA ALA A 533 -24.21 -18.39 -3.37
C ALA A 533 -24.47 -19.90 -3.50
N ASP A 534 -23.52 -20.65 -4.05
CA ASP A 534 -23.62 -22.11 -4.16
C ASP A 534 -23.51 -22.84 -2.83
N PHE A 535 -22.75 -22.31 -1.85
CA PHE A 535 -22.69 -22.86 -0.50
C PHE A 535 -23.99 -22.62 0.25
N HIS A 536 -24.54 -21.40 0.14
CA HIS A 536 -25.85 -21.05 0.71
C HIS A 536 -26.96 -21.94 0.21
N ARG A 537 -27.09 -22.12 -1.11
CA ARG A 537 -28.14 -22.97 -1.68
C ARG A 537 -28.08 -24.41 -1.18
N ARG A 538 -26.86 -24.98 -1.07
CA ARG A 538 -26.67 -26.33 -0.52
C ARG A 538 -27.04 -26.38 0.96
N LEU A 539 -26.60 -25.40 1.74
CA LEU A 539 -26.92 -25.32 3.16
C LEU A 539 -28.44 -25.21 3.40
N ILE A 540 -29.14 -24.35 2.65
CA ILE A 540 -30.60 -24.19 2.73
C ILE A 540 -31.30 -25.51 2.45
N ALA A 541 -30.95 -26.18 1.33
CA ALA A 541 -31.57 -27.44 0.95
C ALA A 541 -31.35 -28.55 2.00
N LEU A 542 -30.14 -28.64 2.57
CA LEU A 542 -29.84 -29.62 3.62
C LEU A 542 -30.60 -29.32 4.92
N CYS A 543 -30.65 -28.06 5.35
CA CYS A 543 -31.44 -27.66 6.52
C CYS A 543 -32.92 -28.00 6.32
N GLU A 544 -33.50 -27.70 5.15
CA GLU A 544 -34.89 -28.02 4.83
C GLU A 544 -35.16 -29.51 4.82
N ALA A 545 -34.28 -30.30 4.19
CA ALA A 545 -34.37 -31.76 4.20
C ALA A 545 -34.25 -32.36 5.61
N ALA A 546 -33.51 -31.72 6.50
CA ALA A 546 -33.36 -32.11 7.90
C ALA A 546 -34.48 -31.57 8.83
N GLY A 547 -35.43 -30.77 8.31
CA GLY A 547 -36.46 -30.12 9.12
C GLY A 547 -35.96 -28.93 9.96
N ASP A 548 -34.74 -28.44 9.73
CA ASP A 548 -34.15 -27.27 10.41
C ASP A 548 -34.58 -25.96 9.73
N GLY A 549 -35.84 -25.57 9.95
CA GLY A 549 -36.41 -24.33 9.37
C GLY A 549 -35.69 -23.05 9.83
N ALA A 550 -35.20 -23.02 11.07
CA ALA A 550 -34.44 -21.89 11.59
C ALA A 550 -33.09 -21.74 10.90
N GLY A 551 -32.35 -22.85 10.73
CA GLY A 551 -31.10 -22.88 9.99
C GLY A 551 -31.27 -22.51 8.51
N ALA A 552 -32.34 -22.97 7.87
CA ALA A 552 -32.68 -22.58 6.50
C ALA A 552 -32.98 -21.07 6.39
N GLY A 553 -33.76 -20.52 7.32
CA GLY A 553 -34.07 -19.10 7.40
C GLY A 553 -32.82 -18.22 7.58
N ALA A 554 -31.93 -18.59 8.50
CA ALA A 554 -30.66 -17.89 8.73
C ALA A 554 -29.76 -17.91 7.47
N ALA A 555 -29.66 -19.06 6.79
CA ALA A 555 -28.90 -19.17 5.56
C ALA A 555 -29.50 -18.33 4.41
N ARG A 556 -30.84 -18.23 4.31
CA ARG A 556 -31.52 -17.34 3.34
C ARG A 556 -31.20 -15.87 3.59
N ALA A 557 -31.28 -15.42 4.84
CA ALA A 557 -30.96 -14.03 5.21
C ALA A 557 -29.51 -13.65 4.84
N LEU A 558 -28.54 -14.51 5.16
CA LEU A 558 -27.14 -14.30 4.76
C LEU A 558 -26.97 -14.34 3.24
N HIS A 559 -27.68 -15.23 2.54
CA HIS A 559 -27.64 -15.30 1.08
C HIS A 559 -28.13 -14.00 0.44
N GLU A 560 -29.22 -13.40 0.95
CA GLU A 560 -29.73 -12.13 0.47
C GLU A 560 -28.73 -10.98 0.71
N GLN A 561 -28.10 -10.95 1.89
CA GLN A 561 -27.13 -9.92 2.25
C GLN A 561 -25.87 -9.94 1.36
N PHE A 562 -25.34 -11.13 1.06
CA PHE A 562 -24.04 -11.32 0.39
C PHE A 562 -24.14 -11.81 -1.07
N GLY A 563 -25.31 -12.25 -1.53
CA GLY A 563 -25.50 -12.86 -2.85
C GLY A 563 -25.10 -11.97 -4.03
N ARG A 564 -25.19 -10.64 -3.86
CA ARG A 564 -24.72 -9.63 -4.83
C ARG A 564 -23.20 -9.65 -5.07
N TYR A 565 -22.41 -10.25 -4.17
CA TYR A 565 -20.95 -10.36 -4.30
C TYR A 565 -20.48 -11.71 -4.88
N ARG A 566 -21.38 -12.51 -5.46
CA ARG A 566 -21.09 -13.86 -5.98
C ARG A 566 -19.89 -13.95 -6.94
N TRP A 567 -19.60 -12.88 -7.67
CA TRP A 567 -18.49 -12.80 -8.63
C TRP A 567 -17.12 -12.95 -7.94
N MET A 568 -16.99 -12.58 -6.66
CA MET A 568 -15.75 -12.72 -5.88
C MET A 568 -15.29 -14.18 -5.74
N ARG A 569 -16.17 -15.17 -5.98
CA ARG A 569 -15.80 -16.59 -5.89
C ARG A 569 -14.66 -17.00 -6.82
N TRP A 570 -14.50 -16.29 -7.93
CA TRP A 570 -13.57 -16.65 -9.00
C TRP A 570 -12.16 -16.09 -8.81
N HIS A 571 -11.94 -15.26 -7.81
CA HIS A 571 -10.69 -14.51 -7.67
C HIS A 571 -10.11 -14.70 -6.28
N ARG A 572 -9.53 -15.88 -6.09
CA ARG A 572 -8.98 -16.28 -4.80
C ARG A 572 -7.57 -16.82 -4.94
N ALA A 573 -6.76 -16.53 -3.93
CA ALA A 573 -5.52 -17.24 -3.72
C ALA A 573 -5.79 -18.70 -3.31
N VAL A 574 -4.74 -19.51 -3.30
CA VAL A 574 -4.80 -20.91 -2.83
C VAL A 574 -5.32 -20.98 -1.38
N SER A 575 -4.97 -20.00 -0.55
CA SER A 575 -5.48 -19.84 0.83
C SER A 575 -6.97 -19.52 0.93
N GLY A 576 -7.65 -19.24 -0.18
CA GLY A 576 -9.05 -18.81 -0.20
C GLY A 576 -9.26 -17.31 0.05
N ALA A 577 -8.17 -16.56 0.31
CA ALA A 577 -8.18 -15.09 0.39
C ALA A 577 -8.63 -14.46 -0.92
N THR A 578 -9.39 -13.37 -0.84
CA THR A 578 -9.92 -12.65 -2.01
C THR A 578 -8.80 -11.83 -2.63
N ILE A 579 -8.51 -12.05 -3.92
CA ILE A 579 -7.51 -11.26 -4.67
C ILE A 579 -8.10 -9.87 -4.95
N LEU A 580 -7.33 -8.83 -4.66
CA LEU A 580 -7.77 -7.43 -4.83
C LEU A 580 -7.40 -6.83 -6.20
N GLN A 581 -6.41 -7.39 -6.91
CA GLN A 581 -6.08 -6.96 -8.27
C GLN A 581 -7.19 -7.27 -9.27
N ALA A 582 -7.28 -6.43 -10.31
CA ALA A 582 -7.89 -6.85 -11.56
C ALA A 582 -6.97 -7.89 -12.21
N ARG A 583 -7.47 -9.10 -12.44
CA ARG A 583 -6.83 -10.12 -13.29
C ARG A 583 -7.75 -10.38 -14.46
N ASP A 584 -7.15 -10.72 -15.60
CA ASP A 584 -7.86 -11.14 -16.81
C ASP A 584 -8.80 -12.33 -16.56
#